data_AF-A0A9X3CTQ1-F1
#
_entry.id   AF-A0A9X3CTQ1-F1
#
_cell.length_a   1.000
_cell.length_b   1.000
_cell.length_c   1.000
_cell.angle_alpha   90.00
_cell.angle_beta   90.00
_cell.angle_gamma   90.00
#
_symmetry.space_group_name_H-M   'P 1'
#
loop_
_entity.id
_entity.type
_entity.pdbx_description
1 polymer ?
#
loop_
_entity_poly.entity_id
_entity_poly.type
_entity_poly.pdbx_seq_one_letter_code
_entity_poly.pdbx_strand_id
1 'polypeptide(L)' 'MQVNCNITHTLNESATDEELNALLKLANSQLLAPNQRKSIQVFVGRKSIDNFLVQTERREQTSNNG' A
#
# COMPACT_ATOMS: atom_id res chain seq x y z
N MET A 1 -4.03 15.73 22.55
CA MET A 1 -3.27 15.80 21.28
C MET A 1 -4.28 16.03 20.16
N GLN A 2 -4.14 17.11 19.40
CA GLN A 2 -5.04 17.43 18.29
C GLN A 2 -4.51 16.72 17.05
N VAL A 3 -5.20 15.67 16.62
CA VAL A 3 -4.80 14.90 15.43
C VAL A 3 -5.24 15.72 14.23
N ASN A 4 -4.31 16.46 13.63
CA ASN A 4 -4.56 17.23 12.42
C ASN A 4 -4.63 16.26 11.24
N CYS A 5 -5.74 15.53 11.12
CA CYS A 5 -5.99 14.59 10.05
C CYS A 5 -6.39 15.37 8.79
N ASN A 6 -5.41 15.98 8.12
CA ASN A 6 -5.61 16.38 6.74
C ASN A 6 -5.78 15.09 5.93
N ILE A 7 -7.02 14.69 5.68
CA ILE A 7 -7.41 13.49 4.92
C ILE A 7 -6.60 13.36 3.63
N THR A 8 -6.29 14.49 3.00
CA THR A 8 -5.48 14.59 1.79
C THR A 8 -4.04 14.13 1.95
N HIS A 9 -3.42 14.32 3.13
CA HIS A 9 -2.04 13.90 3.39
C HIS A 9 -1.95 12.38 3.57
N THR A 10 -2.85 11.80 4.38
CA THR A 10 -2.88 10.35 4.65
C THR A 10 -3.30 9.53 3.43
N LEU A 11 -4.16 10.05 2.54
CA LEU A 11 -4.53 9.38 1.29
C LEU A 11 -3.44 9.47 0.20
N ASN A 12 -2.55 10.47 0.28
CA ASN A 12 -1.44 10.64 -0.66
C ASN A 12 -0.18 9.89 -0.23
N GLU A 13 -0.09 9.46 1.02
CA GLU A 13 0.96 8.55 1.46
C GLU A 13 0.73 7.17 0.84
N SER A 14 1.75 6.65 0.17
CA SER A 14 1.75 5.30 -0.38
C SER A 14 1.49 4.29 0.75
N ALA A 15 0.47 3.45 0.59
CA ALA A 15 0.18 2.37 1.53
C ALA A 15 1.44 1.51 1.74
N THR A 16 1.84 1.34 2.99
CA THR A 16 3.02 0.55 3.36
C THR A 16 2.79 -0.94 3.10
N ASP A 17 3.87 -1.71 2.96
CA ASP A 17 3.78 -3.15 2.74
C ASP A 17 3.09 -3.86 3.92
N GLU A 18 3.27 -3.38 5.16
CA GLU A 18 2.53 -3.84 6.34
C GLU A 18 1.02 -3.62 6.23
N GLU A 19 0.58 -2.42 5.81
CA GLU A 19 -0.84 -2.09 5.64
C GLU A 19 -1.48 -2.93 4.53
N LEU A 20 -0.77 -3.11 3.41
CA LEU A 20 -1.20 -3.95 2.31
C LEU A 20 -1.32 -5.43 2.74
N ASN A 21 -0.39 -5.92 3.56
CA ASN A 21 -0.45 -7.28 4.13
C ASN A 21 -1.63 -7.45 5.10
N ALA A 22 -1.91 -6.45 5.95
CA ALA A 22 -3.06 -6.46 6.84
C ALA A 22 -4.38 -6.49 6.04
N LEU A 23 -4.47 -5.71 4.97
CA LEU A 23 -5.62 -5.68 4.08
C LEU A 23 -5.81 -7.02 3.33
N LEU A 24 -4.71 -7.67 2.92
CA LEU A 24 -4.76 -9.00 2.32
C LEU A 24 -5.25 -10.08 3.29
N LYS A 25 -4.81 -10.03 4.55
CA LYS A 25 -5.32 -10.92 5.62
C LYS A 25 -6.81 -10.72 5.84
N LEU A 26 -7.29 -9.48 5.84
CA LEU A 26 -8.72 -9.17 5.92
C LEU A 26 -9.49 -9.71 4.71
N ALA A 27 -8.93 -9.57 3.50
CA ALA A 27 -9.49 -10.12 2.27
C ALA A 27 -9.64 -11.64 2.31
N ASN A 28 -8.79 -12.35 3.05
CA ASN A 28 -8.90 -13.79 3.21
C ASN A 28 -9.87 -14.21 4.33
N SER A 29 -10.40 -13.27 5.11
CA SER A 29 -11.43 -13.55 6.12
C SER A 29 -12.80 -13.83 5.49
N GLN A 30 -13.66 -14.53 6.22
CA GLN A 30 -15.03 -14.80 5.77
C GLN A 30 -15.95 -13.56 5.79
N LEU A 31 -15.46 -12.41 6.27
CA LEU A 31 -16.23 -11.18 6.43
C LEU A 31 -16.60 -10.51 5.09
N LEU A 32 -15.86 -10.83 4.02
CA LEU A 32 -16.01 -10.18 2.72
C LEU A 32 -16.61 -11.14 1.70
N ALA A 33 -17.45 -10.61 0.82
CA ALA A 33 -18.00 -11.35 -0.31
C ALA A 33 -16.90 -11.67 -1.35
N PRO A 34 -16.99 -12.78 -2.11
CA PRO A 34 -15.94 -13.21 -3.04
C PRO A 34 -15.51 -12.13 -4.05
N ASN A 35 -16.45 -11.32 -4.54
CA ASN A 35 -16.16 -10.19 -5.43
C ASN A 35 -15.33 -9.08 -4.75
N GLN A 36 -15.62 -8.77 -3.48
CA GLN A 36 -14.86 -7.80 -2.69
C GLN A 36 -13.44 -8.30 -2.43
N ARG A 37 -13.28 -9.59 -2.10
CA ARG A 37 -11.96 -10.21 -1.91
C ARG A 37 -11.09 -10.08 -3.16
N LYS A 38 -11.67 -10.38 -4.32
CA LYS A 38 -10.97 -10.27 -5.61
C LYS A 38 -10.53 -8.83 -5.91
N SER A 39 -11.40 -7.86 -5.69
CA SER A 39 -11.06 -6.44 -5.87
C SER A 39 -9.93 -6.00 -4.94
N ILE A 40 -9.96 -6.44 -3.68
CA ILE A 40 -8.92 -6.11 -2.70
C ILE A 40 -7.58 -6.77 -3.05
N GLN A 41 -7.58 -8.05 -3.45
CA GLN A 41 -6.37 -8.76 -3.88
C GLN A 41 -5.71 -8.07 -5.08
N VAL A 42 -6.51 -7.63 -6.07
CA VAL A 42 -6.00 -6.87 -7.23
C VAL A 42 -5.43 -5.51 -6.79
N PHE A 43 -6.12 -4.82 -5.88
CA PHE A 43 -5.65 -3.55 -5.35
C PHE A 43 -4.30 -3.70 -4.62
N VAL A 44 -4.20 -4.69 -3.72
CA VAL A 44 -2.95 -4.99 -2.99
C VAL A 44 -1.83 -5.30 -3.97
N GLY A 45 -2.07 -6.16 -4.97
CA GLY A 45 -1.06 -6.48 -5.97
C GLY A 45 -0.53 -5.27 -6.74
N ARG A 46 -1.42 -4.35 -7.16
CA ARG A 46 -1.01 -3.10 -7.82
C ARG A 46 -0.16 -2.23 -6.91
N LYS A 47 -0.58 -2.05 -5.65
CA LYS A 47 0.14 -1.21 -4.69
C LYS A 47 1.48 -1.77 -4.27
N SER A 48 1.61 -3.10 -4.13
CA SER A 48 2.91 -3.72 -3.89
C SER A 48 3.88 -3.53 -5.05
N ILE A 49 3.39 -3.55 -6.30
CA ILE A 49 4.21 -3.24 -7.48
C ILE A 49 4.64 -1.77 -7.46
N ASP A 50 3.71 -0.84 -7.23
CA ASP A 50 4.02 0.59 -7.12
C ASP A 50 5.10 0.83 -6.05
N ASN A 51 4.95 0.22 -4.86
CA ASN A 51 5.92 0.33 -3.76
C ASN A 51 7.30 -0.20 -4.17
N PHE A 52 7.36 -1.36 -4.84
CA PHE A 52 8.60 -1.95 -5.31
C PHE A 52 9.32 -1.03 -6.31
N LEU A 53 8.58 -0.47 -7.27
CA LEU A 53 9.15 0.45 -8.26
C LEU A 53 9.69 1.71 -7.60
N VAL A 54 8.92 2.35 -6.71
CA VAL A 54 9.36 3.54 -5.96
C VAL A 54 10.60 3.25 -5.11
N GLN A 55 10.65 2.10 -4.43
CA GLN A 55 11.84 1.72 -3.67
C GLN A 55 13.05 1.47 -4.57
N THR A 56 12.85 0.90 -5.76
CA THR A 56 13.91 0.63 -6.73
C THR A 56 14.49 1.94 -7.28
N GLU A 57 13.63 2.86 -7.72
CA GLU A 57 14.04 4.20 -8.16
C GLU A 57 14.81 4.97 -7.06
N ARG A 58 14.37 4.87 -5.80
CA ARG A 58 15.11 5.49 -4.67
C ARG A 58 16.49 4.89 -4.46
N ARG A 59 16.63 3.56 -4.58
CA ARG A 59 17.93 2.87 -4.43
C ARG A 59 18.91 3.27 -5.54
N GLU A 60 18.41 3.40 -6.77
CA GLU A 60 19.22 3.85 -7.91
C GLU A 60 19.68 5.31 -7.75
N GLN A 61 18.84 6.20 -7.22
CA GLN A 61 19.22 7.60 -6.94
C GLN A 61 20.30 7.71 -5.84
N THR A 62 20.26 6.88 -4.81
CA THR A 62 21.32 6.85 -3.79
C THR A 62 22.65 6.29 -4.30
N SER A 63 22.63 5.44 -5.33
CA SER A 63 23.85 4.86 -5.92
C SER A 63 24.55 5.79 -6.91
N ASN A 64 23.84 6.75 -7.51
CA ASN A 64 24.41 7.70 -8.49
C ASN A 64 25.00 8.97 -7.86
N ASN A 65 24.85 9.14 -6.53
CA ASN A 65 25.38 10.29 -5.77
C ASN A 65 26.56 9.91 -4.85
N GLY A 66 27.18 8.74 -5.06
CA GLY A 66 28.31 8.22 -4.28
C GLY A 66 29.63 8.28 -5.04
#